data_AF-A0A962ZV88-F1
#
_entry.id   AF-A0A962ZV88-F1
#
_cell.length_a   1.000
_cell.length_b   1.000
_cell.length_c   1.000
_cell.angle_alpha   90.00
_cell.angle_beta   90.00
_cell.angle_gamma   90.00
#
_symmetry.space_group_name_H-M   'P 1'
#
loop_
_entity.id
_entity.type
_entity.pdbx_description
1 polymer ?
#
loop_
_entity_poly.entity_id
_entity_poly.type
_entity_poly.pdbx_seq_one_letter_code
_entity_poly.pdbx_strand_id
1 'polypeptide(L)'
;MSLRLFVPRDTTALALGADEVAAVLRREAAARDLPLELLRNGSRGLFWLEPLLELEHEGQRIAFGPVDAAAVPALLEALANDPAAHPLYLGPVAQIPWLQSQQRLTFGRAGLGDPLCLDNYRSLQGFQGLENALRLSDQEIVNAVTESGLRGRGGAAFPAGIKWQSVLDAPGEQKYIVCNADEGDSGTFADRLLMEADPYQLLEGMIIAGLAVGATRGYIYLRSEYPRARDILEEAIARARADNYLGDNIRGSGRGFELELRSGAGAYICG
;
A
#
# COMPACT_ATOMS: atom_id res chain seq x y z
N MET A 1 5.97 -21.65 21.02
CA MET A 1 5.39 -20.37 20.53
C MET A 1 5.34 -20.42 19.01
N SER A 2 4.30 -19.85 18.39
CA SER A 2 4.28 -19.71 16.93
C SER A 2 5.20 -18.59 16.50
N LEU A 3 6.05 -18.81 15.49
CA LEU A 3 6.84 -17.77 14.88
C LEU A 3 5.94 -16.96 13.95
N ARG A 4 5.92 -15.64 14.12
CA ARG A 4 5.20 -14.74 13.22
C ARG A 4 6.20 -13.92 12.42
N LEU A 5 6.32 -14.28 11.15
CA LEU A 5 7.30 -13.72 10.22
C LEU A 5 6.64 -12.91 9.13
N PHE A 6 7.36 -11.92 8.64
CA PHE A 6 6.95 -11.06 7.55
C PHE A 6 8.01 -11.10 6.45
N VAL A 7 7.57 -11.43 5.23
CA VAL A 7 8.44 -11.44 4.04
C VAL A 7 7.78 -10.61 2.95
N PRO A 8 8.39 -9.51 2.49
CA PRO A 8 7.78 -8.61 1.54
C PRO A 8 7.35 -9.29 0.22
N ARG A 9 6.31 -8.75 -0.41
CA ARG A 9 5.76 -9.21 -1.70
C ARG A 9 5.64 -8.12 -2.77
N ASP A 10 6.28 -6.97 -2.50
CA ASP A 10 6.51 -5.88 -3.47
C ASP A 10 7.46 -6.33 -4.57
N THR A 11 7.28 -5.82 -5.78
CA THR A 11 8.07 -6.14 -6.98
C THR A 11 9.57 -6.09 -6.73
N THR A 12 10.09 -5.10 -5.99
CA THR A 12 11.53 -5.01 -5.71
C THR A 12 12.01 -6.19 -4.84
N ALA A 13 11.27 -6.52 -3.78
CA ALA A 13 11.62 -7.65 -2.92
C ALA A 13 11.51 -8.99 -3.67
N LEU A 14 10.48 -9.14 -4.52
CA LEU A 14 10.31 -10.31 -5.37
C LEU A 14 11.47 -10.47 -6.35
N ALA A 15 11.91 -9.38 -6.99
CA ALA A 15 13.07 -9.37 -7.88
C ALA A 15 14.38 -9.78 -7.18
N LEU A 16 14.45 -9.62 -5.85
CA LEU A 16 15.58 -9.99 -5.01
C LEU A 16 15.39 -11.36 -4.30
N GLY A 17 14.41 -12.17 -4.70
CA GLY A 17 14.25 -13.55 -4.24
C GLY A 17 13.30 -13.75 -3.05
N ALA A 18 12.47 -12.76 -2.70
CA ALA A 18 11.57 -12.87 -1.54
C ALA A 18 10.57 -14.05 -1.61
N ASP A 19 10.15 -14.46 -2.81
CA ASP A 19 9.30 -15.65 -2.97
C ASP A 19 10.05 -16.95 -2.68
N GLU A 20 11.33 -17.03 -3.04
CA GLU A 20 12.17 -18.18 -2.72
C GLU A 20 12.40 -18.27 -1.21
N VAL A 21 12.73 -17.14 -0.57
CA VAL A 21 12.84 -17.04 0.89
C VAL A 21 11.56 -17.52 1.58
N ALA A 22 10.39 -17.03 1.14
CA ALA A 22 9.10 -17.44 1.68
C ALA A 22 8.82 -18.94 1.48
N ALA A 23 9.22 -19.51 0.34
CA ALA A 23 9.07 -20.95 0.07
C ALA A 23 9.98 -21.80 0.96
N VAL A 24 11.25 -21.41 1.11
CA VAL A 24 12.21 -22.11 1.98
C VAL A 24 11.79 -22.02 3.45
N LEU A 25 11.33 -20.86 3.93
CA LEU A 25 10.81 -20.71 5.30
C LEU A 25 9.69 -21.69 5.61
N ARG A 26 8.69 -21.81 4.71
CA ARG A 26 7.59 -22.76 4.90
C ARG A 26 8.09 -24.20 4.91
N ARG A 27 8.99 -24.56 3.99
CA ARG A 27 9.56 -25.92 3.91
C ARG A 27 10.36 -26.29 5.15
N GLU A 28 11.27 -25.41 5.58
CA GLU A 28 12.13 -25.64 6.75
C GLU A 28 11.33 -25.64 8.05
N ALA A 29 10.34 -24.75 8.19
CA ALA A 29 9.45 -24.76 9.35
C ALA A 29 8.64 -26.06 9.43
N ALA A 30 8.07 -26.51 8.30
CA ALA A 30 7.35 -27.78 8.24
C ALA A 30 8.26 -28.99 8.54
N ALA A 31 9.49 -29.01 8.03
CA ALA A 31 10.44 -30.09 8.30
C ALA A 31 10.88 -30.18 9.77
N ARG A 32 10.68 -29.10 10.55
CA ARG A 32 11.07 -28.98 11.96
C ARG A 32 9.87 -28.99 12.92
N ASP A 33 8.66 -29.23 12.40
CA ASP A 33 7.40 -29.10 13.15
C ASP A 33 7.27 -27.74 13.89
N LEU A 34 7.80 -26.68 13.29
CA LEU A 34 7.75 -25.32 13.83
C LEU A 34 6.47 -24.61 13.39
N PRO A 35 5.57 -24.22 14.31
CA PRO A 35 4.40 -23.43 13.95
C PRO A 35 4.84 -22.06 13.42
N LEU A 36 4.47 -21.77 12.17
CA LEU A 36 4.86 -20.57 11.44
C LEU A 36 3.62 -19.86 10.88
N GLU A 37 3.42 -18.61 11.29
CA GLU A 37 2.56 -17.65 10.62
C GLU A 37 3.44 -16.78 9.73
N LEU A 38 3.36 -16.98 8.41
CA LEU A 38 4.13 -16.21 7.44
C LEU A 38 3.24 -15.21 6.70
N LEU A 39 3.36 -13.94 7.03
CA LEU A 39 2.67 -12.84 6.36
C LEU A 39 3.50 -12.33 5.18
N ARG A 40 2.81 -12.08 4.06
CA ARG A 40 3.41 -11.46 2.89
C ARG A 40 3.07 -9.96 2.86
N ASN A 41 3.88 -9.16 3.54
CA ASN A 41 3.66 -7.72 3.70
C ASN A 41 4.11 -6.89 2.48
N GLY A 42 3.73 -5.61 2.42
CA GLY A 42 4.38 -4.66 1.52
C GLY A 42 5.87 -4.44 1.85
N SER A 43 6.61 -3.73 1.01
CA SER A 43 7.97 -3.30 1.38
C SER A 43 7.95 -2.08 2.31
N ARG A 44 8.96 -1.99 3.17
CA ARG A 44 9.26 -0.78 3.96
C ARG A 44 9.93 0.32 3.11
N GLY A 45 10.46 0.00 1.94
CA GLY A 45 11.18 0.91 1.03
C GLY A 45 12.72 0.93 1.20
N LEU A 46 13.29 0.04 2.02
CA LEU A 46 14.74 -0.08 2.25
C LEU A 46 15.34 -1.10 1.27
N PHE A 47 15.33 -0.77 -0.02
CA PHE A 47 15.62 -1.78 -1.05
C PHE A 47 17.03 -2.38 -1.00
N TRP A 48 18.00 -1.75 -0.34
CA TRP A 48 19.33 -2.37 -0.11
C TRP A 48 19.33 -3.46 0.96
N LEU A 49 18.24 -3.59 1.73
CA LEU A 49 18.02 -4.63 2.73
C LEU A 49 16.97 -5.66 2.30
N GLU A 50 16.37 -5.49 1.11
CA GLU A 50 15.39 -6.46 0.61
C GLU A 50 16.09 -7.73 0.08
N PRO A 51 15.55 -8.94 0.29
CA PRO A 51 14.35 -9.26 1.08
C PRO A 51 14.55 -9.00 2.59
N LEU A 52 13.75 -8.10 3.16
CA LEU A 52 13.81 -7.69 4.55
C LEU A 52 12.85 -8.56 5.35
N LEU A 53 13.37 -9.60 5.99
CA LEU A 53 12.59 -10.45 6.87
C LEU A 53 12.38 -9.75 8.21
N GLU A 54 11.14 -9.77 8.72
CA GLU A 54 10.86 -9.28 10.07
C GLU A 54 10.26 -10.40 10.94
N LEU A 55 10.64 -10.44 12.22
CA LEU A 55 10.08 -11.33 13.24
C LEU A 55 9.31 -10.47 14.26
N GLU A 56 8.09 -10.87 14.60
CA GLU A 56 7.42 -10.36 15.81
C GLU A 56 8.08 -10.96 17.05
N HIS A 57 8.70 -10.11 17.88
CA HIS A 57 9.48 -10.50 19.05
C HIS A 57 9.27 -9.47 20.17
N GLU A 58 8.85 -9.92 21.35
CA GLU A 58 8.68 -9.08 22.54
C GLU A 58 7.84 -7.81 22.32
N GLY A 59 6.76 -7.92 21.53
CA GLY A 59 5.84 -6.80 21.25
C GLY A 59 6.34 -5.78 20.21
N GLN A 60 7.45 -6.07 19.53
CA GLN A 60 7.98 -5.26 18.42
C GLN A 60 8.35 -6.14 17.22
N ARG A 61 8.66 -5.52 16.07
CA ARG A 61 9.24 -6.21 14.92
C ARG A 61 10.74 -5.98 14.87
N ILE A 62 11.52 -7.05 14.85
CA ILE A 62 12.98 -7.02 14.60
C ILE A 62 13.26 -7.46 13.17
N ALA A 63 14.32 -6.93 12.57
CA ALA A 63 14.64 -7.09 11.15
C ALA A 63 15.88 -7.94 10.89
N PHE A 64 15.87 -8.61 9.74
CA PHE A 64 16.99 -9.33 9.15
C PHE A 64 17.06 -9.00 7.66
N GLY A 65 18.23 -8.62 7.15
CA GLY A 65 18.35 -8.34 5.72
C GLY A 65 19.75 -7.97 5.24
N PRO A 66 20.03 -8.14 3.93
CA PRO A 66 19.18 -8.82 2.96
C PRO A 66 19.20 -10.34 3.15
N VAL A 67 18.03 -10.99 3.18
CA VAL A 67 17.91 -12.44 3.38
C VAL A 67 17.81 -13.13 2.02
N ASP A 68 18.71 -14.08 1.76
CA ASP A 68 18.55 -15.04 0.67
C ASP A 68 18.01 -16.39 1.18
N ALA A 69 17.63 -17.26 0.25
CA ALA A 69 17.08 -18.57 0.58
C ALA A 69 18.08 -19.50 1.29
N ALA A 70 19.39 -19.31 1.08
CA ALA A 70 20.44 -20.13 1.68
C ALA A 70 20.68 -19.79 3.15
N ALA A 71 20.38 -18.56 3.58
CA ALA A 71 20.47 -18.12 4.97
C ALA A 71 19.32 -18.66 5.85
N VAL A 72 18.20 -19.07 5.27
CA VAL A 72 16.99 -19.45 6.01
C VAL A 72 17.21 -20.56 7.06
N PRO A 73 17.94 -21.66 6.78
CA PRO A 73 18.14 -22.71 7.78
C PRO A 73 18.81 -22.19 9.06
N ALA A 74 19.91 -21.44 8.92
CA ALA A 74 20.66 -20.84 10.02
C ALA A 74 19.87 -19.72 10.71
N LEU A 75 19.08 -18.95 9.94
CA LEU A 75 18.19 -17.94 10.49
C LEU A 75 17.18 -18.56 11.44
N LEU A 76 16.46 -19.60 11.00
CA LEU A 76 15.47 -20.29 11.86
C LEU A 76 16.09 -20.88 13.14
N GLU A 77 17.34 -21.32 13.10
CA GLU A 77 18.06 -21.75 14.31
C GLU A 77 18.32 -20.56 15.26
N ALA A 78 18.73 -19.40 14.74
CA ALA A 78 18.91 -18.20 15.54
C ALA A 78 17.57 -17.69 16.11
N LEU A 79 16.49 -17.67 15.33
CA LEU A 79 15.16 -17.23 15.78
C LEU A 79 14.59 -18.08 16.93
N ALA A 80 15.00 -19.35 17.02
CA ALA A 80 14.60 -20.25 18.11
C ALA A 80 15.43 -20.06 19.39
N ASN A 81 16.60 -19.42 19.31
CA ASN A 81 17.54 -19.26 20.41
C ASN A 81 17.79 -17.77 20.71
N ASP A 82 18.81 -17.20 20.08
CA ASP A 82 19.15 -15.78 20.16
C ASP A 82 19.07 -15.16 18.75
N PRO A 83 17.96 -14.45 18.43
CA PRO A 83 17.82 -13.77 17.15
C PRO A 83 18.95 -12.77 16.87
N ALA A 84 19.52 -12.14 17.90
CA ALA A 84 20.57 -11.14 17.76
C ALA A 84 21.93 -11.75 17.40
N ALA A 85 22.11 -13.06 17.56
CA ALA A 85 23.32 -13.77 17.17
C ALA A 85 23.46 -13.96 15.66
N HIS A 86 22.38 -13.78 14.88
CA HIS A 86 22.43 -13.96 13.43
C HIS A 86 23.18 -12.80 12.75
N PRO A 87 24.10 -13.05 11.79
CA PRO A 87 24.87 -11.99 11.13
C PRO A 87 24.02 -10.95 10.38
N LEU A 88 22.82 -11.33 9.96
CA LEU A 88 21.87 -10.44 9.28
C LEU A 88 20.98 -9.64 10.24
N TYR A 89 21.14 -9.76 11.56
CA TYR A 89 20.30 -9.04 12.53
C TYR A 89 20.51 -7.53 12.43
N LEU A 90 19.40 -6.79 12.32
CA LEU A 90 19.38 -5.33 12.16
C LEU A 90 18.77 -4.60 13.37
N GLY A 91 18.30 -5.34 14.38
CA GLY A 91 17.59 -4.75 15.51
C GLY A 91 16.11 -4.46 15.25
N PRO A 92 15.45 -3.71 16.16
CA PRO A 92 14.08 -3.27 15.98
C PRO A 92 13.92 -2.44 14.70
N VAL A 93 12.93 -2.79 13.87
CA VAL A 93 12.70 -2.15 12.56
C VAL A 93 12.46 -0.66 12.71
N ALA A 94 11.71 -0.26 13.75
CA ALA A 94 11.42 1.15 14.05
C ALA A 94 12.65 1.96 14.48
N GLN A 95 13.75 1.30 14.88
CA GLN A 95 15.01 1.94 15.29
C GLN A 95 16.05 1.98 14.17
N ILE A 96 15.77 1.41 12.99
CA ILE A 96 16.65 1.55 11.83
C ILE A 96 16.71 3.05 11.49
N PRO A 97 17.89 3.71 11.54
CA PRO A 97 17.98 5.17 11.46
C PRO A 97 17.29 5.77 10.23
N TRP A 98 17.38 5.11 9.08
CA TRP A 98 16.75 5.56 7.84
C TRP A 98 15.21 5.58 7.91
N LEU A 99 14.59 4.65 8.66
CA LEU A 99 13.14 4.65 8.91
C LEU A 99 12.77 5.66 9.99
N GLN A 100 13.53 5.67 11.09
CA GLN A 100 13.26 6.49 12.25
C GLN A 100 13.28 7.99 11.93
N SER A 101 14.13 8.42 10.98
CA SER A 101 14.26 9.82 10.60
C SER A 101 13.16 10.36 9.67
N GLN A 102 12.19 9.53 9.27
CA GLN A 102 11.16 9.91 8.28
C GLN A 102 9.86 10.40 8.90
N GLN A 103 9.20 11.32 8.20
CA GLN A 103 7.80 11.69 8.43
C GLN A 103 6.90 10.95 7.45
N ARG A 104 6.59 9.67 7.75
CA ARG A 104 5.79 8.80 6.86
C ARG A 104 4.29 9.08 6.99
N LEU A 105 3.84 10.23 6.51
CA LEU A 105 2.41 10.58 6.48
C LEU A 105 1.65 9.68 5.48
N THR A 106 2.05 9.72 4.20
CA THR A 106 1.44 8.90 3.14
C THR A 106 1.85 7.44 3.22
N PHE A 107 3.09 7.14 3.61
CA PHE A 107 3.65 5.78 3.62
C PHE A 107 3.62 5.15 5.02
N GLY A 108 2.75 5.62 5.92
CA GLY A 108 2.71 5.19 7.33
C GLY A 108 2.43 3.70 7.51
N ARG A 109 1.68 3.10 6.59
CA ARG A 109 1.32 1.67 6.60
C ARG A 109 2.19 0.78 5.72
N ALA A 110 2.96 1.35 4.80
CA ALA A 110 3.74 0.56 3.85
C ALA A 110 4.75 -0.35 4.59
N GLY A 111 4.56 -1.66 4.40
CA GLY A 111 5.32 -2.72 5.03
C GLY A 111 4.82 -3.21 6.39
N LEU A 112 3.76 -2.62 6.96
CA LEU A 112 3.22 -3.04 8.25
C LEU A 112 2.44 -4.35 8.21
N GLY A 113 1.78 -4.67 7.10
CA GLY A 113 0.99 -5.90 6.97
C GLY A 113 0.70 -6.30 5.53
N ASP A 114 -0.21 -7.25 5.34
CA ASP A 114 -0.64 -7.73 4.03
C ASP A 114 -1.40 -6.62 3.27
N PRO A 115 -0.92 -6.16 2.11
CA PRO A 115 -1.55 -5.10 1.32
C PRO A 115 -2.99 -5.41 0.88
N LEU A 116 -3.35 -6.69 0.76
CA LEU A 116 -4.67 -7.12 0.30
C LEU A 116 -5.63 -7.47 1.44
N CYS A 117 -5.17 -7.44 2.69
CA CYS A 117 -6.01 -7.71 3.85
C CYS A 117 -6.76 -6.44 4.28
N LEU A 118 -8.08 -6.42 4.07
CA LEU A 118 -8.94 -5.29 4.42
C LEU A 118 -8.99 -5.07 5.94
N ASP A 119 -8.99 -6.14 6.74
CA ASP A 119 -8.91 -6.05 8.20
C ASP A 119 -7.61 -5.42 8.66
N ASN A 120 -6.49 -5.76 8.03
CA ASN A 120 -5.20 -5.13 8.30
C ASN A 120 -5.29 -3.62 8.00
N TYR A 121 -5.82 -3.23 6.83
CA TYR A 121 -6.01 -1.83 6.48
C TYR A 121 -6.85 -1.07 7.53
N ARG A 122 -8.01 -1.61 7.92
CA ARG A 122 -8.89 -1.04 8.95
C ARG A 122 -8.22 -0.93 10.32
N SER A 123 -7.52 -1.97 10.75
CA SER A 123 -6.81 -1.99 12.04
C SER A 123 -5.71 -0.92 12.12
N LEU A 124 -5.19 -0.50 10.97
CA LEU A 124 -4.20 0.56 10.81
C LEU A 124 -4.83 1.92 10.43
N GLN A 125 -6.05 2.19 10.91
CA GLN A 125 -6.81 3.44 10.71
C GLN A 125 -7.24 3.70 9.25
N GLY A 126 -7.22 2.67 8.40
CA GLY A 126 -7.78 2.75 7.05
C GLY A 126 -9.29 2.96 7.06
N PHE A 127 -9.81 3.67 6.07
CA PHE A 127 -11.20 4.11 5.91
C PHE A 127 -11.72 5.11 6.95
N GLN A 128 -10.92 5.49 7.95
CA GLN A 128 -11.35 6.52 8.90
C GLN A 128 -11.56 7.89 8.22
N GLY A 129 -10.76 8.20 7.19
CA GLY A 129 -10.94 9.39 6.37
C GLY A 129 -12.23 9.33 5.56
N LEU A 130 -12.51 8.19 4.94
CA LEU A 130 -13.76 7.94 4.21
C LEU A 130 -14.99 8.01 5.11
N GLU A 131 -14.96 7.38 6.28
CA GLU A 131 -16.06 7.42 7.25
C GLU A 131 -16.37 8.86 7.70
N ASN A 132 -15.34 9.70 7.83
CA ASN A 132 -15.53 11.12 8.08
C ASN A 132 -16.13 11.83 6.86
N ALA A 133 -15.55 11.64 5.67
CA ALA A 133 -16.01 12.26 4.43
C ALA A 133 -17.48 11.94 4.09
N LEU A 134 -17.96 10.73 4.41
CA LEU A 134 -19.36 10.33 4.22
C LEU A 134 -20.35 11.16 5.06
N ARG A 135 -19.89 11.80 6.15
CA ARG A 135 -20.70 12.66 7.02
C ARG A 135 -20.61 14.14 6.65
N LEU A 136 -19.72 14.50 5.73
CA LEU A 136 -19.49 15.85 5.27
C LEU A 136 -20.23 16.09 3.95
N SER A 137 -20.60 17.35 3.71
CA SER A 137 -20.99 17.82 2.40
C SER A 137 -19.80 17.87 1.45
N ASP A 138 -20.07 17.84 0.15
CA ASP A 138 -19.08 17.89 -0.92
C ASP A 138 -18.13 19.11 -0.74
N GLN A 139 -18.71 20.27 -0.43
CA GLN A 139 -17.96 21.50 -0.19
C GLN A 139 -17.07 21.44 1.06
N GLU A 140 -17.52 20.80 2.15
CA GLU A 140 -16.69 20.63 3.35
C GLU A 140 -15.47 19.74 3.09
N ILE A 141 -15.60 18.72 2.23
CA ILE A 141 -14.46 17.89 1.82
C ILE A 141 -13.46 18.71 1.00
N VAL A 142 -13.93 19.52 0.04
CA VAL A 142 -13.08 20.42 -0.76
C VAL A 142 -12.37 21.45 0.13
N ASN A 143 -13.07 22.01 1.12
CA ASN A 143 -12.49 22.94 2.08
C ASN A 143 -11.37 22.28 2.89
N ALA A 144 -11.59 21.07 3.42
CA ALA A 144 -10.58 20.35 4.19
C ALA A 144 -9.29 20.09 3.39
N VAL A 145 -9.40 19.74 2.11
CA VAL A 145 -8.25 19.56 1.20
C VAL A 145 -7.56 20.89 0.87
N THR A 146 -8.33 21.98 0.78
CA THR A 146 -7.79 23.32 0.56
C THR A 146 -7.00 23.80 1.78
N GLU A 147 -7.57 23.64 2.98
CA GLU A 147 -6.98 24.02 4.26
C GLU A 147 -5.71 23.20 4.58
N SER A 148 -5.64 21.95 4.13
CA SER A 148 -4.44 21.11 4.30
C SER A 148 -3.23 21.63 3.49
N GLY A 149 -3.44 22.55 2.54
CA GLY A 149 -2.40 23.04 1.65
C GLY A 149 -1.86 22.00 0.68
N LEU A 150 -2.62 20.93 0.38
CA LEU A 150 -2.18 19.87 -0.52
C LEU A 150 -1.94 20.42 -1.94
N ARG A 151 -0.80 20.06 -2.52
CA ARG A 151 -0.42 20.38 -3.89
C ARG A 151 -0.24 19.09 -4.70
N GLY A 152 -0.45 19.18 -6.00
CA GLY A 152 -0.26 18.05 -6.92
C GLY A 152 1.13 17.43 -6.81
N ARG A 153 1.19 16.12 -6.61
CA ARG A 153 2.45 15.40 -6.38
C ARG A 153 3.12 14.87 -7.66
N GLY A 154 2.44 14.93 -8.80
CA GLY A 154 3.02 14.64 -10.13
C GLY A 154 3.89 15.78 -10.72
N GLY A 155 4.57 16.56 -9.88
CA GLY A 155 5.52 17.60 -10.33
C GLY A 155 4.96 19.02 -10.46
N ALA A 156 3.81 19.22 -11.12
CA ALA A 156 3.27 20.58 -11.39
C ALA A 156 2.88 21.37 -10.12
N ALA A 157 2.65 20.67 -9.01
CA ALA A 157 2.40 21.27 -7.70
C ALA A 157 1.27 22.33 -7.68
N PHE A 158 0.25 22.15 -8.53
CA PHE A 158 -0.97 22.95 -8.50
C PHE A 158 -1.77 22.66 -7.23
N PRO A 159 -2.38 23.64 -6.55
CA PRO A 159 -3.17 23.40 -5.34
C PRO A 159 -4.34 22.45 -5.59
N ALA A 160 -4.39 21.34 -4.85
CA ALA A 160 -5.38 20.28 -5.06
C ALA A 160 -6.80 20.77 -4.78
N GLY A 161 -7.00 21.52 -3.69
CA GLY A 161 -8.29 22.09 -3.32
C GLY A 161 -8.88 23.01 -4.38
N ILE A 162 -8.06 23.88 -4.99
CA ILE A 162 -8.50 24.77 -6.10
C ILE A 162 -8.94 23.94 -7.31
N LYS A 163 -8.20 22.88 -7.65
CA LYS A 163 -8.57 21.96 -8.74
C LYS A 163 -9.91 21.28 -8.44
N TRP A 164 -10.11 20.80 -7.21
CA TRP A 164 -11.35 20.13 -6.82
C TRP A 164 -12.54 21.09 -6.79
N GLN A 165 -12.36 22.32 -6.30
CA GLN A 165 -13.39 23.36 -6.34
C GLN A 165 -13.87 23.62 -7.77
N SER A 166 -12.94 23.73 -8.72
CA SER A 166 -13.28 23.94 -10.14
C SER A 166 -14.12 22.79 -10.71
N VAL A 167 -13.87 21.55 -10.29
CA VAL A 167 -14.66 20.38 -10.71
C VAL A 167 -16.01 20.35 -9.98
N LEU A 168 -16.05 20.72 -8.70
CA LEU A 168 -17.29 20.81 -7.92
C LEU A 168 -18.24 21.85 -8.54
N ASP A 169 -17.74 23.03 -8.88
CA ASP A 169 -18.52 24.15 -9.45
C ASP A 169 -18.98 23.88 -10.91
N ALA A 170 -18.29 22.98 -11.62
CA ALA A 170 -18.62 22.68 -13.00
C ALA A 170 -20.01 22.03 -13.13
N PRO A 171 -20.86 22.51 -14.06
CA PRO A 171 -22.13 21.86 -14.35
C PRO A 171 -21.93 20.53 -15.09
N GLY A 172 -22.85 19.59 -14.88
CA GLY A 172 -22.85 18.30 -15.57
C GLY A 172 -23.38 17.18 -14.68
N GLU A 173 -24.17 16.28 -15.25
CA GLU A 173 -24.75 15.15 -14.53
C GLU A 173 -23.69 14.09 -14.14
N GLN A 174 -22.65 13.94 -14.95
CA GLN A 174 -21.58 12.97 -14.73
C GLN A 174 -20.21 13.65 -14.63
N LYS A 175 -19.53 13.42 -13.52
CA LYS A 175 -18.14 13.81 -13.28
C LYS A 175 -17.28 12.57 -13.07
N TYR A 176 -15.97 12.72 -13.22
CA TYR A 176 -15.02 11.60 -13.13
C TYR A 176 -13.83 11.93 -12.24
N ILE A 177 -13.30 10.91 -11.57
CA ILE A 177 -11.98 10.94 -10.94
C ILE A 177 -11.01 10.12 -11.78
N VAL A 178 -9.86 10.70 -12.15
CA VAL A 178 -8.82 9.96 -12.87
C VAL A 178 -7.55 10.00 -12.04
N CYS A 179 -7.07 8.81 -11.65
CA CYS A 179 -5.76 8.62 -11.09
C CYS A 179 -4.77 8.37 -12.24
N ASN A 180 -3.77 9.25 -12.34
CA ASN A 180 -2.63 9.05 -13.21
C ASN A 180 -1.61 8.19 -12.44
N ALA A 181 -1.47 6.93 -12.86
CA ALA A 181 -0.51 5.97 -12.34
C ALA A 181 0.43 5.48 -13.47
N ASP A 182 0.77 6.37 -14.40
CA ASP A 182 1.69 6.05 -15.49
C ASP A 182 3.16 6.03 -15.03
N GLU A 183 3.51 6.77 -13.95
CA GLU A 183 4.84 6.88 -13.31
C GLU A 183 6.01 6.55 -14.28
N GLY A 184 6.04 7.24 -15.42
CA GLY A 184 6.90 6.90 -16.56
C GLY A 184 8.35 7.38 -16.41
N ASP A 185 8.60 8.30 -15.47
CA ASP A 185 9.92 8.83 -15.18
C ASP A 185 10.89 7.76 -14.68
N SER A 186 12.16 7.86 -15.06
CA SER A 186 13.19 6.99 -14.49
C SER A 186 13.55 7.45 -13.07
N GLY A 187 13.77 6.49 -12.18
CA GLY A 187 14.10 6.76 -10.77
C GLY A 187 12.90 7.01 -9.85
N THR A 188 11.68 6.98 -10.37
CA THR A 188 10.44 7.03 -9.58
C THR A 188 9.89 5.62 -9.36
N PHE A 189 9.33 5.40 -8.17
CA PHE A 189 8.67 4.15 -7.77
C PHE A 189 7.73 4.37 -6.58
N ALA A 190 7.43 5.62 -6.25
CA ALA A 190 6.63 5.96 -5.08
C ALA A 190 5.17 5.56 -5.32
N ASP A 191 4.65 5.80 -6.53
CA ASP A 191 3.31 5.39 -6.91
C ASP A 191 3.22 3.88 -6.96
N ARG A 192 4.21 3.22 -7.59
CA ARG A 192 4.32 1.76 -7.58
C ARG A 192 4.31 1.19 -6.16
N LEU A 193 5.17 1.70 -5.28
CA LEU A 193 5.28 1.24 -3.90
C LEU A 193 3.96 1.44 -3.15
N LEU A 194 3.27 2.56 -3.34
CA LEU A 194 1.96 2.80 -2.71
C LEU A 194 0.92 1.80 -3.21
N MET A 195 0.80 1.60 -4.53
CA MET A 195 -0.17 0.68 -5.13
C MET A 195 0.09 -0.78 -4.73
N GLU A 196 1.34 -1.17 -4.54
CA GLU A 196 1.70 -2.53 -4.15
C GLU A 196 1.67 -2.77 -2.63
N ALA A 197 1.98 -1.76 -1.82
CA ALA A 197 2.10 -1.90 -0.37
C ALA A 197 0.85 -1.47 0.41
N ASP A 198 0.04 -0.57 -0.13
CA ASP A 198 -1.18 -0.04 0.51
C ASP A 198 -2.25 0.39 -0.52
N PRO A 199 -2.76 -0.54 -1.36
CA PRO A 199 -3.69 -0.22 -2.44
C PRO A 199 -4.98 0.43 -1.98
N TYR A 200 -5.49 0.05 -0.80
CA TYR A 200 -6.73 0.59 -0.26
C TYR A 200 -6.63 2.08 0.08
N GLN A 201 -5.44 2.60 0.36
CA GLN A 201 -5.23 4.03 0.54
C GLN A 201 -5.49 4.82 -0.75
N LEU A 202 -5.08 4.28 -1.90
CA LEU A 202 -5.40 4.90 -3.19
C LEU A 202 -6.91 4.85 -3.44
N LEU A 203 -7.55 3.70 -3.22
CA LEU A 203 -8.99 3.56 -3.42
C LEU A 203 -9.77 4.50 -2.51
N GLU A 204 -9.43 4.56 -1.21
CA GLU A 204 -10.02 5.49 -0.25
C GLU A 204 -9.87 6.94 -0.71
N GLY A 205 -8.68 7.36 -1.13
CA GLY A 205 -8.45 8.72 -1.64
C GLY A 205 -9.29 9.04 -2.86
N MET A 206 -9.45 8.10 -3.80
CA MET A 206 -10.29 8.28 -4.98
C MET A 206 -11.77 8.34 -4.65
N ILE A 207 -12.24 7.53 -3.70
CA ILE A 207 -13.62 7.60 -3.22
C ILE A 207 -13.87 8.98 -2.59
N ILE A 208 -13.01 9.42 -1.66
CA ILE A 208 -13.14 10.73 -1.02
C ILE A 208 -13.15 11.85 -2.06
N ALA A 209 -12.28 11.79 -3.08
CA ALA A 209 -12.27 12.74 -4.17
C ALA A 209 -13.59 12.72 -4.97
N GLY A 210 -14.14 11.53 -5.23
CA GLY A 210 -15.42 11.35 -5.90
C GLY A 210 -16.57 11.99 -5.12
N LEU A 211 -16.61 11.74 -3.80
CA LEU A 211 -17.54 12.38 -2.87
C LEU A 211 -17.38 13.91 -2.88
N ALA A 212 -16.15 14.42 -2.87
CA ALA A 212 -15.88 15.86 -2.81
C ALA A 212 -16.40 16.65 -4.02
N VAL A 213 -16.43 16.03 -5.20
CA VAL A 213 -16.76 16.75 -6.45
C VAL A 213 -18.06 16.29 -7.09
N GLY A 214 -18.75 15.31 -6.50
CA GLY A 214 -19.96 14.72 -7.06
C GLY A 214 -19.71 13.77 -8.25
N ALA A 215 -18.54 13.13 -8.30
CA ALA A 215 -18.24 12.10 -9.30
C ALA A 215 -18.65 10.72 -8.79
N THR A 216 -19.28 9.92 -9.66
CA THR A 216 -19.72 8.54 -9.35
C THR A 216 -18.87 7.47 -10.03
N ARG A 217 -17.92 7.86 -10.88
CA ARG A 217 -17.00 6.95 -11.58
C ARG A 217 -15.56 7.44 -11.47
N GLY A 218 -14.64 6.51 -11.30
CA GLY A 218 -13.23 6.78 -11.39
C GLY A 218 -12.44 5.74 -12.19
N TYR A 219 -11.32 6.19 -12.72
CA TYR A 219 -10.39 5.38 -13.49
C TYR A 219 -8.99 5.49 -12.92
N ILE A 220 -8.33 4.35 -12.74
CA ILE A 220 -6.88 4.31 -12.53
C ILE A 220 -6.26 3.99 -13.87
N TYR A 221 -5.51 4.94 -14.44
CA TYR A 221 -4.71 4.69 -15.64
C TYR A 221 -3.31 4.23 -15.21
N LEU A 222 -3.07 2.93 -15.30
CA LEU A 222 -1.85 2.28 -14.84
C LEU A 222 -0.96 1.91 -16.03
N ARG A 223 0.31 2.29 -16.00
CA ARG A 223 1.28 1.89 -17.02
C ARG A 223 1.36 0.37 -17.22
N SER A 224 1.66 -0.06 -18.44
CA SER A 224 1.80 -1.50 -18.78
C SER A 224 2.96 -2.19 -18.06
N GLU A 225 3.99 -1.44 -17.65
CA GLU A 225 5.21 -2.00 -17.05
C GLU A 225 5.04 -2.38 -15.57
N TYR A 226 3.88 -2.10 -14.95
CA TYR A 226 3.58 -2.44 -13.56
C TYR A 226 2.54 -3.58 -13.43
N PRO A 227 2.82 -4.80 -13.94
CA PRO A 227 1.86 -5.91 -13.90
C PRO A 227 1.50 -6.33 -12.47
N ARG A 228 2.43 -6.23 -11.52
CA ARG A 228 2.16 -6.57 -10.12
C ARG A 228 1.21 -5.59 -9.45
N ALA A 229 1.41 -4.28 -9.69
CA ALA A 229 0.48 -3.27 -9.20
C ALA A 229 -0.92 -3.47 -9.81
N ARG A 230 -1.00 -3.88 -11.09
CA ARG A 230 -2.27 -4.23 -11.73
C ARG A 230 -2.98 -5.36 -10.98
N ASP A 231 -2.31 -6.48 -10.79
CA ASP A 231 -2.91 -7.65 -10.14
C ASP A 231 -3.34 -7.35 -8.69
N ILE A 232 -2.57 -6.53 -7.96
CA ILE A 232 -2.91 -6.09 -6.60
C ILE A 232 -4.11 -5.15 -6.61
N LEU A 233 -4.17 -4.18 -7.52
CA LEU A 233 -5.28 -3.24 -7.61
C LEU A 233 -6.58 -3.90 -8.06
N GLU A 234 -6.54 -4.83 -9.01
CA GLU A 234 -7.73 -5.58 -9.44
C GLU A 234 -8.35 -6.35 -8.26
N GLU A 235 -7.51 -7.04 -7.48
CA GLU A 235 -7.95 -7.76 -6.29
C GLU A 235 -8.44 -6.81 -5.19
N ALA A 236 -7.74 -5.70 -4.95
CA ALA A 236 -8.15 -4.70 -3.96
C ALA A 236 -9.49 -4.05 -4.32
N ILE A 237 -9.72 -3.72 -5.60
CA ILE A 237 -11.00 -3.19 -6.10
C ILE A 237 -12.10 -4.24 -5.92
N ALA A 238 -11.85 -5.51 -6.27
CA ALA A 238 -12.83 -6.57 -6.08
C ALA A 238 -13.21 -6.76 -4.61
N ARG A 239 -12.24 -6.77 -3.69
CA ARG A 239 -12.47 -6.87 -2.24
C ARG A 239 -13.19 -5.65 -1.66
N ALA A 240 -12.79 -4.44 -2.06
CA ALA A 240 -13.44 -3.21 -1.63
C ALA A 240 -14.91 -3.18 -2.09
N ARG A 241 -15.21 -3.64 -3.31
CA ARG A 241 -16.58 -3.80 -3.80
C ARG A 241 -17.35 -4.83 -2.99
N ALA A 242 -16.74 -5.98 -2.69
CA ALA A 242 -17.37 -7.04 -1.90
C ALA A 242 -17.72 -6.60 -0.46
N ASP A 243 -16.90 -5.73 0.15
CA ASP A 243 -17.15 -5.19 1.51
C ASP A 243 -17.89 -3.82 1.51
N ASN A 244 -18.53 -3.48 0.38
CA ASN A 244 -19.37 -2.31 0.20
C ASN A 244 -18.65 -0.95 0.38
N TYR A 245 -17.37 -0.88 0.03
CA TYR A 245 -16.61 0.38 -0.08
C TYR A 245 -16.64 0.98 -1.50
N LEU A 246 -17.11 0.23 -2.50
CA LEU A 246 -17.35 0.67 -3.87
C LEU A 246 -18.75 0.21 -4.33
N GLY A 247 -19.27 0.85 -5.37
CA GLY A 247 -20.60 0.58 -5.95
C GLY A 247 -21.61 1.69 -5.63
N ASP A 248 -22.90 1.38 -5.71
CA ASP A 248 -23.97 2.39 -5.68
C ASP A 248 -24.29 2.92 -4.27
N ASN A 249 -23.89 2.22 -3.21
CA ASN A 249 -24.28 2.55 -1.84
C ASN A 249 -23.17 2.26 -0.82
N ILE A 250 -22.09 3.04 -0.91
CA ILE A 250 -20.89 2.92 -0.09
C ILE A 250 -21.28 2.91 1.38
N ARG A 251 -21.03 1.79 2.05
CA ARG A 251 -21.29 1.56 3.48
C ARG A 251 -22.71 1.93 3.93
N GLY A 252 -23.70 1.87 3.05
CA GLY A 252 -25.09 2.20 3.37
C GLY A 252 -25.40 3.69 3.43
N SER A 253 -24.51 4.55 2.92
CA SER A 253 -24.62 6.02 2.99
C SER A 253 -25.63 6.64 2.01
N GLY A 254 -26.09 5.89 1.00
CA GLY A 254 -26.84 6.41 -0.15
C GLY A 254 -25.97 7.10 -1.20
N ARG A 255 -24.64 7.12 -1.03
CA ARG A 255 -23.68 7.69 -1.98
C ARG A 255 -22.93 6.58 -2.70
N GLY A 256 -22.71 6.74 -4.01
CA GLY A 256 -22.09 5.73 -4.85
C GLY A 256 -20.80 6.20 -5.53
N PHE A 257 -19.85 5.29 -5.71
CA PHE A 257 -18.63 5.49 -6.48
C PHE A 257 -18.10 4.15 -6.99
N GLU A 258 -17.88 4.05 -8.29
CA GLU A 258 -17.33 2.85 -8.94
C GLU A 258 -15.94 3.13 -9.51
N LEU A 259 -15.05 2.12 -9.45
CA LEU A 259 -13.67 2.21 -9.91
C LEU A 259 -13.35 1.15 -10.97
N GLU A 260 -12.73 1.60 -12.06
CA GLU A 260 -12.18 0.74 -13.09
C GLU A 260 -10.67 0.96 -13.22
N LEU A 261 -9.92 -0.14 -13.36
CA LEU A 261 -8.51 -0.11 -13.72
C LEU A 261 -8.38 -0.15 -15.25
N ARG A 262 -7.54 0.72 -15.81
CA ARG A 262 -7.20 0.77 -17.23
C ARG A 262 -5.70 0.62 -17.39
N SER A 263 -5.27 -0.38 -18.14
CA SER A 263 -3.86 -0.55 -18.47
C SER A 263 -3.47 0.33 -19.66
N GLY A 264 -2.34 1.01 -19.53
CA GLY A 264 -1.66 1.72 -20.62
C GLY A 264 -1.01 0.77 -21.62
N ALA A 265 -0.36 1.34 -22.62
CA ALA A 265 0.23 0.61 -23.75
C ALA A 265 1.66 1.06 -24.07
N GLY A 266 2.46 1.37 -23.04
CA GLY A 266 3.90 1.63 -23.15
C GLY A 266 4.30 3.00 -23.70
N ALA A 267 3.46 4.03 -23.51
CA ALA A 267 3.70 5.38 -24.05
C ALA A 267 3.87 6.40 -22.92
N TYR A 268 5.11 6.87 -22.71
CA TYR A 268 5.47 7.87 -21.69
C TYR A 268 4.64 9.17 -21.74
N ILE A 269 4.20 9.59 -22.94
CA ILE A 269 3.41 10.82 -23.15
C ILE A 269 1.98 10.72 -22.59
N CYS A 270 1.56 9.54 -22.10
CA CYS A 270 0.25 9.35 -21.48
C CYS A 270 0.21 9.80 -20.01
N GLY A 271 1.35 10.00 -19.36
CA GLY A 271 1.47 10.65 -18.05
C GLY A 271 1.26 12.15 -18.14
#